data_AF-A0A0B8NXG7-F1
#
_entry.id   AF-A0A0B8NXG7-F1
#
_cell.length_a   1.000
_cell.length_b   1.000
_cell.length_c   1.000
_cell.angle_alpha   90.00
_cell.angle_beta   90.00
_cell.angle_gamma   90.00
#
_symmetry.space_group_name_H-M   'P 1'
#
loop_
_entity.id
_entity.type
_entity.pdbx_description
1 polymer ?
#
loop_
_entity_poly.entity_id
_entity_poly.type
_entity_poly.pdbx_seq_one_letter_code
_entity_poly.pdbx_strand_id
1 'polypeptide(L)'
;MVITAGFFCATTMFFKPLEEQRQKDVDQFFDNLATPLVNDSTDQKKLDNKQRKMLGSLIAVSGVGVMAMFVLPNPLWGRMTFVLCGAIVLSVGLLLVKAVDDSIENTIKKARAN
;
A
#
# COMPACT_ATOMS: atom_id res chain seq x y z
N MET A 1 -33.46 6.26 -9.08
CA MET A 1 -32.56 7.09 -9.92
C MET A 1 -33.14 8.46 -10.28
N VAL A 2 -34.44 8.60 -10.58
CA VAL A 2 -35.03 9.90 -11.00
C VAL A 2 -34.93 10.98 -9.91
N ILE A 3 -35.19 10.65 -8.65
CA ILE A 3 -35.13 11.62 -7.54
C ILE A 3 -33.70 12.08 -7.26
N THR A 4 -32.74 11.15 -7.23
CA THR A 4 -31.33 11.47 -6.93
C THR A 4 -30.63 12.19 -8.09
N ALA A 5 -30.85 11.75 -9.33
CA ALA A 5 -30.31 12.41 -10.51
C ALA A 5 -30.97 13.77 -10.76
N GLY A 6 -32.30 13.86 -10.59
CA GLY A 6 -33.04 15.11 -10.73
C GLY A 6 -32.64 16.16 -9.69
N PHE A 7 -32.46 15.75 -8.43
CA PHE A 7 -31.93 16.64 -7.39
C PHE A 7 -30.51 17.12 -7.72
N PHE A 8 -29.61 16.23 -8.16
CA PHE A 8 -28.25 16.58 -8.55
C PHE A 8 -28.19 17.55 -9.75
N CYS A 9 -29.03 17.35 -10.78
CA CYS A 9 -29.11 18.30 -11.89
C CYS A 9 -29.76 19.62 -11.49
N ALA A 10 -30.70 19.62 -10.54
CA ALA A 10 -31.30 20.85 -10.04
C ALA A 10 -30.29 21.68 -9.21
N THR A 11 -29.35 21.05 -8.49
CA THR A 11 -28.35 21.78 -7.70
C THR A 11 -27.31 22.50 -8.58
N THR A 12 -27.05 22.05 -9.81
CA THR A 12 -26.17 22.80 -10.74
C THR A 12 -26.77 24.14 -11.15
N MET A 13 -28.09 24.30 -11.13
CA MET A 13 -28.77 25.57 -11.44
C MET A 13 -28.50 26.66 -10.39
N PHE A 14 -28.13 26.27 -9.16
CA PHE A 14 -27.79 27.18 -8.06
C PHE A 14 -26.28 27.21 -7.77
N PHE A 15 -25.46 26.79 -8.72
CA PHE A 15 -24.02 26.82 -8.59
C PHE A 15 -23.51 28.27 -8.49
N LYS A 16 -22.69 28.56 -7.47
CA LYS A 16 -21.94 29.81 -7.35
C LYS A 16 -20.48 29.54 -7.66
N PRO A 17 -19.83 30.33 -8.53
CA PRO A 17 -18.41 30.20 -8.79
C PRO A 17 -17.63 30.49 -7.51
N LEU A 18 -16.43 29.91 -7.42
CA LEU A 18 -15.54 30.13 -6.29
C LEU A 18 -14.95 31.55 -6.37
N GLU A 19 -14.66 32.12 -5.21
CA GLU A 19 -13.94 33.39 -5.12
C GLU A 19 -12.56 33.27 -5.78
N GLU A 20 -12.05 34.36 -6.36
CA GLU A 20 -10.84 34.34 -7.21
C GLU A 20 -9.63 33.70 -6.50
N GLN A 21 -9.45 33.99 -5.21
CA GLN A 21 -8.38 33.38 -4.40
C GLN A 21 -8.55 31.87 -4.28
N ARG A 22 -9.78 31.41 -4.01
CA ARG A 22 -10.09 29.99 -3.87
C ARG A 22 -9.99 29.25 -5.20
N GLN A 23 -10.36 29.87 -6.30
CA GLN A 23 -10.22 29.29 -7.64
C GLN A 23 -8.74 29.02 -7.94
N LYS A 24 -7.85 29.97 -7.65
CA LYS A 24 -6.39 29.78 -7.80
C LYS A 24 -5.86 28.64 -6.95
N ASP A 25 -6.29 28.52 -5.69
CA ASP A 25 -5.89 27.41 -4.82
C ASP A 25 -6.34 26.04 -5.39
N VAL A 26 -7.57 25.99 -5.93
CA VAL A 26 -8.14 24.78 -6.54
C VAL A 26 -7.41 24.42 -7.84
N ASP A 27 -7.13 25.39 -8.69
CA ASP A 27 -6.38 25.20 -9.93
C ASP A 27 -4.96 24.69 -9.62
N GLN A 28 -4.29 25.31 -8.64
CA GLN A 28 -2.98 24.86 -8.17
C GLN A 28 -3.03 23.44 -7.57
N PHE A 29 -4.10 23.10 -6.84
CA PHE A 29 -4.28 21.75 -6.31
C PHE A 29 -4.39 20.71 -7.43
N PHE A 30 -5.20 20.98 -8.46
CA PHE A 30 -5.35 20.06 -9.59
C PHE A 30 -4.09 19.98 -10.45
N ASP A 31 -3.36 21.08 -10.61
CA ASP A 31 -2.06 21.10 -11.30
C ASP A 31 -1.01 20.27 -10.55
N ASN A 32 -0.94 20.42 -9.23
CA ASN A 32 -0.07 19.60 -8.38
C ASN A 32 -0.44 18.11 -8.42
N LEU A 33 -1.74 17.78 -8.47
CA LEU A 33 -2.21 16.40 -8.62
C LEU A 33 -1.86 15.80 -9.98
N ALA A 34 -1.94 16.60 -11.05
CA ALA A 34 -1.60 16.17 -12.40
C ALA A 34 -0.08 16.09 -12.61
N THR A 35 0.71 16.80 -11.81
CA THR A 35 2.16 16.79 -11.88
C THR A 35 2.70 15.45 -11.38
N PRO A 36 3.42 14.67 -12.21
CA PRO A 36 3.95 13.39 -11.80
C PRO A 36 5.00 13.59 -10.71
N LEU A 37 4.80 12.94 -9.57
CA LEU A 37 5.80 12.82 -8.51
C LEU A 37 6.95 11.93 -9.01
N VAL A 38 7.94 12.54 -9.66
CA VAL A 38 9.22 11.89 -9.99
C VAL A 38 10.10 11.97 -8.75
N ASN A 39 10.13 10.91 -7.97
CA ASN A 39 10.82 10.93 -6.69
C ASN A 39 11.86 9.80 -6.62
N ASP A 40 13.03 10.09 -7.19
CA ASP A 40 14.20 9.21 -7.20
C ASP A 40 15.06 9.33 -5.93
N SER A 41 14.55 10.01 -4.91
CA SER A 41 15.31 10.32 -3.71
C SER A 41 15.67 9.07 -2.91
N THR A 42 16.93 9.01 -2.46
CA THR A 42 17.47 7.92 -1.64
C THR A 42 16.66 7.69 -0.37
N ASP A 43 16.11 8.76 0.22
CA ASP A 43 15.31 8.70 1.44
C ASP A 43 13.96 8.01 1.22
N GLN A 44 13.33 8.21 0.07
CA GLN A 44 12.06 7.56 -0.23
C GLN A 44 12.26 6.07 -0.54
N LYS A 45 13.30 5.71 -1.29
CA LYS A 45 13.69 4.30 -1.48
C LYS A 45 13.98 3.60 -0.15
N LYS A 46 14.55 4.33 0.83
CA LYS A 46 14.79 3.82 2.19
C LYS A 46 13.49 3.62 2.98
N LEU A 47 12.52 4.51 2.84
CA LEU A 47 11.19 4.36 3.43
C LEU A 47 10.43 3.17 2.82
N ASP A 48 10.45 3.03 1.49
CA ASP A 48 9.83 1.92 0.77
C ASP A 48 10.43 0.57 1.19
N ASN A 49 11.76 0.49 1.30
CA ASN A 49 12.44 -0.72 1.80
C ASN A 49 12.01 -1.06 3.23
N LYS A 50 11.89 -0.07 4.12
CA LYS A 50 11.38 -0.31 5.48
C LYS A 50 9.94 -0.82 5.46
N GLN A 51 9.07 -0.25 4.63
CA GLN A 51 7.69 -0.69 4.49
C GLN A 51 7.60 -2.12 3.94
N ARG A 52 8.34 -2.44 2.88
CA ARG A 52 8.42 -3.80 2.31
C ARG A 52 8.89 -4.81 3.35
N LYS A 53 9.91 -4.49 4.13
CA LYS A 53 10.42 -5.35 5.19
C LYS A 53 9.41 -5.58 6.31
N MET A 54 8.74 -4.51 6.77
CA MET A 54 7.72 -4.59 7.81
C MET A 54 6.50 -5.39 7.34
N LEU A 55 5.94 -5.02 6.19
CA LEU A 55 4.76 -5.66 5.61
C LEU A 55 5.05 -7.13 5.26
N GLY A 56 6.18 -7.40 4.60
CA GLY A 56 6.60 -8.76 4.25
C GLY A 56 6.81 -9.64 5.49
N SER A 57 7.43 -9.11 6.55
CA SER A 57 7.60 -9.84 7.81
C SER A 57 6.27 -10.15 8.49
N LEU A 58 5.35 -9.18 8.52
CA LEU A 58 4.03 -9.35 9.13
C LEU A 58 3.22 -10.42 8.40
N ILE A 59 3.19 -10.37 7.06
CA ILE A 59 2.53 -11.37 6.22
C ILE A 59 3.17 -12.76 6.41
N ALA A 60 4.49 -12.84 6.47
CA ALA A 60 5.19 -14.11 6.68
C ALA A 60 4.80 -14.74 8.04
N VAL A 61 4.79 -13.96 9.12
CA VAL A 61 4.36 -14.41 10.45
C VAL A 61 2.89 -14.84 10.43
N SER A 62 2.01 -14.08 9.77
CA SER A 62 0.61 -14.46 9.60
C SER A 62 0.46 -15.78 8.83
N GLY A 63 1.26 -16.02 7.78
CA GLY A 63 1.27 -17.29 7.06
C GLY A 63 1.64 -18.48 7.95
N VAL A 64 2.64 -18.32 8.83
CA VAL A 64 2.96 -19.32 9.87
C VAL A 64 1.79 -19.54 10.82
N GLY A 65 1.13 -18.47 11.27
CA GLY A 65 -0.06 -18.55 12.12
C GLY A 65 -1.21 -19.32 11.46
N VAL A 66 -1.47 -19.07 10.17
CA VAL A 66 -2.48 -19.82 9.39
C VAL A 66 -2.10 -21.29 9.30
N MET A 67 -0.83 -21.63 9.04
CA MET A 67 -0.39 -23.03 9.02
C MET A 67 -0.51 -23.71 10.39
N ALA A 68 -0.29 -22.98 11.49
CA ALA A 68 -0.45 -23.50 12.85
C ALA A 68 -1.91 -23.95 13.15
N MET A 69 -2.90 -23.45 12.40
CA MET A 69 -4.28 -23.92 12.49
C MET A 69 -4.46 -25.39 12.05
N PHE A 70 -3.43 -26.02 11.46
CA PHE A 70 -3.37 -27.47 11.24
C PHE A 70 -3.61 -28.28 12.54
N VAL A 71 -3.24 -27.73 13.70
CA VAL A 71 -3.41 -28.37 15.01
C VAL A 71 -4.90 -28.53 15.39
N LEU A 72 -5.79 -27.73 14.80
CA LEU A 72 -7.22 -27.81 15.09
C LEU A 72 -7.80 -29.19 14.71
N PRO A 73 -8.77 -29.71 15.48
CA PRO A 73 -9.39 -31.00 15.24
C PRO A 73 -10.39 -30.92 14.08
N ASN A 74 -9.87 -30.81 12.85
CA ASN A 74 -10.62 -30.83 11.60
C ASN A 74 -10.27 -32.11 10.80
N PRO A 75 -11.14 -32.60 9.90
CA PRO A 75 -10.78 -33.67 8.97
C PRO A 75 -9.53 -33.29 8.17
N LEU A 76 -8.75 -34.30 7.77
CA LEU A 76 -7.44 -34.11 7.13
C LEU A 76 -7.49 -33.15 5.94
N TRP A 77 -8.57 -33.18 5.15
CA TRP A 77 -8.76 -32.25 4.03
C TRP A 77 -8.76 -30.78 4.49
N GLY A 78 -9.50 -30.45 5.55
CA GLY A 78 -9.54 -29.09 6.09
C GLY A 78 -8.21 -28.64 6.70
N ARG A 79 -7.46 -29.57 7.30
CA ARG A 79 -6.10 -29.32 7.80
C ARG A 79 -5.11 -28.98 6.68
N MET A 80 -5.17 -29.71 5.57
CA MET A 80 -4.31 -29.46 4.41
C MET A 80 -4.63 -28.12 3.74
N THR A 81 -5.90 -27.68 3.76
CA THR A 81 -6.27 -26.34 3.27
C THR A 81 -5.57 -25.22 4.04
N PHE A 82 -5.46 -25.32 5.37
CA PHE A 82 -4.72 -24.34 6.18
C PHE A 82 -3.23 -24.32 5.85
N VAL A 83 -2.63 -25.49 5.65
CA VAL A 83 -1.22 -25.60 5.25
C VAL A 83 -0.99 -24.98 3.88
N LEU A 84 -1.83 -25.30 2.88
CA LEU A 84 -1.68 -24.77 1.53
C LEU A 84 -1.90 -23.26 1.46
N CYS A 85 -2.96 -22.76 2.11
CA CYS A 85 -3.23 -21.32 2.17
C CYS A 85 -2.10 -20.58 2.90
N GLY A 86 -1.70 -21.08 4.09
CA GLY A 86 -0.62 -20.49 4.87
C GLY A 86 0.73 -20.54 4.15
N ALA A 87 1.00 -21.58 3.35
CA ALA A 87 2.19 -21.66 2.50
C ALA A 87 2.20 -20.58 1.40
N ILE A 88 1.06 -20.31 0.75
CA ILE A 88 0.94 -19.23 -0.23
C ILE A 88 1.19 -17.88 0.46
N VAL A 89 0.51 -17.60 1.57
CA VAL A 89 0.68 -16.35 2.32
C VAL A 89 2.13 -16.16 2.78
N LEU A 90 2.74 -17.20 3.35
CA LEU A 90 4.14 -17.19 3.76
C LEU A 90 5.06 -16.93 2.57
N SER A 91 4.85 -17.58 1.43
CA SER A 91 5.67 -17.41 0.24
C SER A 91 5.67 -15.96 -0.26
N VAL A 92 4.50 -15.32 -0.31
CA VAL A 92 4.35 -13.91 -0.69
C VAL A 92 5.07 -13.01 0.32
N GLY A 93 4.88 -13.25 1.63
CA GLY A 93 5.58 -12.50 2.67
C GLY A 93 7.11 -12.57 2.52
N LEU A 94 7.65 -13.77 2.29
CA LEU A 94 9.09 -13.97 2.09
C LEU A 94 9.61 -13.33 0.80
N LEU A 95 8.84 -13.36 -0.29
CA LEU A 95 9.19 -12.68 -1.53
C LEU A 95 9.25 -11.16 -1.34
N LEU A 96 8.31 -10.57 -0.58
CA LEU A 96 8.35 -9.15 -0.25
C LEU A 96 9.57 -8.77 0.59
N VAL A 97 9.94 -9.58 1.59
CA VAL A 97 11.15 -9.33 2.40
C VAL A 97 12.41 -9.45 1.54
N LYS A 98 12.45 -10.39 0.61
CA LYS A 98 13.58 -10.54 -0.33
C LYS A 98 13.66 -9.45 -1.38
N ALA A 99 12.56 -8.78 -1.70
CA ALA A 99 12.50 -7.68 -2.65
C ALA A 99 12.95 -6.32 -2.06
N VAL A 100 13.45 -6.31 -0.83
CA VAL A 100 14.10 -5.14 -0.22
C VAL A 100 15.46 -4.94 -0.92
N ASP A 101 15.72 -3.72 -1.39
CA ASP A 101 16.96 -3.39 -2.08
C ASP A 101 18.07 -3.04 -1.07
N ASP A 102 18.91 -4.02 -0.74
CA ASP A 102 20.01 -3.87 0.21
C ASP A 102 21.16 -2.97 -0.30
N SER A 103 21.19 -2.63 -1.60
CA SER A 103 22.27 -1.80 -2.19
C SER A 103 22.33 -0.40 -1.56
N ILE A 104 21.17 0.17 -1.24
CA ILE A 104 21.05 1.48 -0.57
C ILE A 104 21.50 1.39 0.89
N GLU A 105 21.13 0.32 1.59
CA GLU A 105 21.51 0.14 2.99
C GLU A 105 23.03 -0.06 3.14
N ASN A 106 23.64 -0.79 2.20
CA ASN A 106 25.10 -0.98 2.13
C ASN A 106 25.85 0.32 1.78
N THR A 107 25.32 1.12 0.84
CA THR A 107 25.89 2.43 0.49
C THR A 107 25.89 3.38 1.69
N ILE A 108 24.79 3.43 2.44
CA ILE A 108 24.67 4.25 3.66
C ILE A 108 25.61 3.76 4.77
N LYS A 109 25.70 2.43 4.97
CA LYS A 109 26.65 1.87 5.95
C LYS A 109 28.09 2.24 5.63
N LYS A 110 28.47 2.18 4.35
CA LYS A 110 29.82 2.54 3.89
C LYS A 110 30.11 4.04 4.07
N ALA A 111 29.14 4.91 3.81
CA ALA A 111 29.26 6.36 4.01
C ALA A 111 29.39 6.76 5.49
N ARG A 112 28.86 5.97 6.43
CA ARG A 112 29.01 6.20 7.88
C ARG A 112 30.30 5.64 8.49
N ALA A 113 31.00 4.78 7.75
CA ALA A 113 32.22 4.10 8.21
C ALA A 113 33.52 4.85 7.83
N ASN A 114 33.40 5.88 6.98
CA ASN A 114 34.46 6.84 6.64
C ASN A 114 34.25 8.14 7.42
#